data_AF-A0A086CIP8-F1
#
_entry.id   AF-A0A086CIP8-F1
#
_cell.length_a   1.000
_cell.length_b   1.000
_cell.length_c   1.000
_cell.angle_alpha   90.00
_cell.angle_beta   90.00
_cell.angle_gamma   90.00
#
_symmetry.space_group_name_H-M   'P 1'
#
loop_
_entity.id
_entity.type
_entity.pdbx_description
1 polymer ?
#
loop_
_entity_poly.entity_id
_entity_poly.type
_entity_poly.pdbx_seq_one_letter_code
_entity_poly.pdbx_strand_id
1 'polypeptide(L)'
;MSFQFFCLISTLYSFRLPICLIVFYLTAVIAIAEILKHSWDTKTEITRKIVHIASGNIIIFAWQLQLPIWILITGSILSTLAVLVSYAFYLFPSINDINRLSYGTLFYAFSIGILGYCFWYEERFQYAVIGILIMTWGDGMAAIVGLKFGKHTYQIFNVNKSWEGSLMMMGISFIVCSVILSLVGEPFSRTFIISLVTSIVATVLEVFSSFGIDNMTVPIGSAFVSFYLANL
;
A
#
# COMPACT_ATOMS: atom_id res chain seq x y z
N MET A 1 -35.78 -3.19 9.38
CA MET A 1 -35.17 -3.46 8.05
C MET A 1 -35.32 -2.30 7.06
N SER A 2 -36.44 -1.57 7.03
CA SER A 2 -36.69 -0.50 6.04
C SER A 2 -35.82 0.76 6.19
N PHE A 3 -35.55 1.23 7.42
CA PHE A 3 -34.85 2.50 7.64
C PHE A 3 -33.33 2.41 7.38
N GLN A 4 -32.66 1.35 7.86
CA GLN A 4 -31.24 1.10 7.56
C GLN A 4 -30.99 0.87 6.06
N PHE A 5 -31.90 0.19 5.38
CA PHE A 5 -31.80 -0.05 3.94
C PHE A 5 -31.96 1.25 3.14
N PHE A 6 -32.92 2.11 3.51
CA PHE A 6 -33.09 3.42 2.89
C PHE A 6 -31.89 4.34 3.13
N CYS A 7 -31.35 4.35 4.34
CA CYS A 7 -30.14 5.10 4.69
C CYS A 7 -28.95 4.64 3.84
N LEU A 8 -28.71 3.32 3.74
CA LEU A 8 -27.66 2.76 2.89
C LEU A 8 -27.80 3.16 1.41
N ILE A 9 -29.01 3.14 0.87
CA ILE A 9 -29.28 3.56 -0.52
C ILE A 9 -29.00 5.05 -0.73
N SER A 10 -29.39 5.91 0.22
CA SER A 10 -29.10 7.34 0.15
C SER A 10 -27.59 7.63 0.23
N THR A 11 -26.87 6.94 1.11
CA THR A 11 -25.40 7.05 1.21
C THR A 11 -24.73 6.56 -0.08
N LEU A 12 -25.18 5.43 -0.62
CA LEU A 12 -24.70 4.95 -1.91
C LEU A 12 -24.93 5.97 -3.01
N TYR A 13 -26.06 6.70 -3.00
CA TYR A 13 -26.37 7.78 -3.93
C TYR A 13 -25.38 8.94 -3.84
N SER A 14 -25.04 9.36 -2.61
CA SER A 14 -24.05 10.42 -2.35
C SER A 14 -22.64 10.05 -2.78
N PHE A 15 -22.27 8.77 -2.70
CA PHE A 15 -20.93 8.27 -3.06
C PHE A 15 -20.84 7.61 -4.45
N ARG A 16 -21.88 7.69 -5.30
CA ARG A 16 -21.87 7.05 -6.63
C ARG A 16 -20.69 7.49 -7.48
N LEU A 17 -20.50 8.80 -7.60
CA LEU A 17 -19.45 9.36 -8.43
C LEU A 17 -18.04 9.01 -7.89
N PRO A 18 -17.74 9.16 -6.58
CA PRO A 18 -16.52 8.63 -5.98
C PRO A 18 -16.26 7.14 -6.24
N ILE A 19 -17.29 6.29 -6.06
CA ILE A 19 -17.18 4.84 -6.28
C ILE A 19 -16.88 4.55 -7.75
N CYS A 20 -17.60 5.19 -8.69
CA CYS A 20 -17.35 5.04 -10.12
C CYS A 20 -15.93 5.46 -10.51
N LEU A 21 -15.40 6.55 -9.95
CA LEU A 21 -14.04 7.00 -10.19
C LEU A 21 -13.01 5.99 -9.70
N ILE A 22 -13.22 5.40 -8.52
CA ILE A 22 -12.35 4.36 -7.95
C ILE A 22 -12.36 3.09 -8.79
N VAL A 23 -13.56 2.61 -9.15
CA VAL A 23 -13.70 1.41 -9.98
C VAL A 23 -13.05 1.64 -11.34
N PHE A 24 -13.28 2.80 -11.95
CA PHE A 24 -12.65 3.18 -13.21
C PHE A 24 -11.12 3.21 -13.08
N TYR A 25 -10.60 3.85 -12.03
CA TYR A 25 -9.16 3.91 -11.77
C TYR A 25 -8.53 2.53 -11.60
N LEU A 26 -9.09 1.68 -10.73
CA LEU A 26 -8.56 0.34 -10.48
C LEU A 26 -8.65 -0.54 -11.73
N THR A 27 -9.75 -0.43 -12.49
CA THR A 27 -9.91 -1.15 -13.77
C THR A 27 -8.88 -0.69 -14.79
N ALA A 28 -8.61 0.62 -14.88
CA ALA A 28 -7.58 1.17 -15.76
C ALA A 28 -6.19 0.68 -15.35
N VAL A 29 -5.86 0.63 -14.05
CA VAL A 29 -4.60 0.09 -13.54
C VAL A 29 -4.43 -1.38 -13.95
N ILE A 30 -5.47 -2.21 -13.78
CA ILE A 30 -5.44 -3.63 -14.18
C ILE A 30 -5.32 -3.78 -15.69
N ALA A 31 -6.05 -2.99 -16.48
CA ALA A 31 -5.97 -3.03 -17.94
C ALA A 31 -4.56 -2.67 -18.43
N ILE A 32 -3.97 -1.61 -17.88
CA ILE A 32 -2.58 -1.21 -18.19
C ILE A 32 -1.60 -2.31 -17.77
N ALA A 33 -1.81 -2.96 -16.62
CA ALA A 33 -0.98 -4.06 -16.15
C ALA A 33 -0.93 -5.21 -17.17
N GLU A 34 -2.08 -5.63 -17.69
CA GLU A 34 -2.19 -6.74 -18.63
C GLU A 34 -1.59 -6.38 -19.99
N ILE A 35 -1.79 -5.13 -20.46
CA ILE A 35 -1.15 -4.62 -21.68
C ILE A 35 0.37 -4.61 -21.53
N LEU A 36 0.91 -4.10 -20.41
CA LEU A 36 2.35 -4.05 -20.16
C LEU A 36 2.96 -5.45 -20.08
N LYS A 37 2.24 -6.41 -19.49
CA LYS A 37 2.68 -7.81 -19.42
C LYS A 37 2.78 -8.45 -20.82
N HIS A 38 1.86 -8.14 -21.73
CA HIS A 38 1.85 -8.74 -23.07
C HIS A 38 2.79 -8.01 -24.06
N SER A 39 3.02 -6.72 -23.86
CA SER A 39 3.81 -5.89 -24.79
C SER A 39 5.30 -5.84 -24.46
N TRP A 40 5.70 -6.05 -23.21
CA TRP A 40 7.09 -6.00 -22.80
C TRP A 40 7.56 -7.36 -22.28
N ASP A 41 8.63 -7.90 -22.88
CA ASP A 41 9.43 -9.02 -22.34
C ASP A 41 10.24 -8.59 -21.08
N THR A 42 9.69 -7.65 -20.31
CA THR A 42 10.31 -7.11 -19.10
C THR A 42 10.16 -8.07 -17.95
N LYS A 43 11.20 -8.15 -17.13
CA LYS A 43 11.26 -8.86 -15.84
C LYS A 43 9.93 -8.68 -15.09
N THR A 44 9.16 -9.76 -14.94
CA THR A 44 7.83 -9.85 -14.29
C THR A 44 7.74 -9.04 -12.99
N GLU A 45 8.84 -8.98 -12.25
CA GLU A 45 8.96 -8.25 -11.00
C GLU A 45 8.82 -6.73 -11.11
N ILE A 46 9.33 -6.11 -12.18
CA ILE A 46 9.20 -4.65 -12.39
C ILE A 46 7.74 -4.30 -12.68
N THR A 47 7.08 -5.05 -13.57
CA THR A 47 5.66 -4.87 -13.88
C THR A 47 4.82 -5.02 -12.62
N ARG A 48 5.08 -6.06 -11.80
CA ARG A 48 4.40 -6.26 -10.51
C ARG A 48 4.55 -5.04 -9.58
N LYS A 49 5.75 -4.46 -9.46
CA LYS A 49 5.98 -3.28 -8.61
C LYS A 49 5.36 -2.00 -9.18
N ILE A 50 5.26 -1.85 -10.50
CA ILE A 50 4.52 -0.73 -11.13
C ILE A 50 3.03 -0.82 -10.79
N VAL A 51 2.43 -2.00 -10.90
CA VAL A 51 1.01 -2.23 -10.56
C VAL A 51 0.77 -2.03 -9.07
N HIS A 52 1.70 -2.46 -8.22
CA HIS A 52 1.68 -2.20 -6.78
C HIS A 52 1.67 -0.70 -6.48
N ILE A 53 2.60 0.06 -7.07
CA ILE A 53 2.65 1.52 -6.92
C ILE A 53 1.34 2.16 -7.42
N ALA A 54 0.88 1.78 -8.61
CA ALA A 54 -0.32 2.34 -9.21
C ALA A 54 -1.57 2.05 -8.34
N SER A 55 -1.81 0.79 -7.98
CA SER A 55 -2.95 0.41 -7.16
C SER A 55 -2.95 1.08 -5.78
N GLY A 56 -1.78 1.24 -5.15
CA GLY A 56 -1.71 1.81 -3.81
C GLY A 56 -2.04 3.29 -3.67
N ASN A 57 -1.96 4.06 -4.77
CA ASN A 57 -2.39 5.46 -4.78
C ASN A 57 -3.92 5.62 -4.57
N ILE A 58 -4.69 4.53 -4.60
CA ILE A 58 -6.12 4.53 -4.31
C ILE A 58 -6.45 5.16 -2.94
N ILE A 59 -5.55 5.04 -1.96
CA ILE A 59 -5.75 5.59 -0.62
C ILE A 59 -5.80 7.13 -0.62
N ILE A 60 -5.08 7.79 -1.55
CA ILE A 60 -5.10 9.24 -1.70
C ILE A 60 -6.49 9.67 -2.18
N PHE A 61 -7.03 9.00 -3.20
CA PHE A 61 -8.39 9.25 -3.66
C PHE A 61 -9.41 8.98 -2.57
N ALA A 62 -9.24 7.89 -1.81
CA ALA A 62 -10.12 7.56 -0.71
C ALA A 62 -10.16 8.66 0.37
N TRP A 63 -9.00 9.24 0.69
CA TRP A 63 -8.90 10.35 1.63
C TRP A 63 -9.49 11.64 1.08
N GLN A 64 -9.12 12.04 -0.14
CA GLN A 64 -9.58 13.28 -0.79
C GLN A 64 -11.09 13.30 -1.05
N LEU A 65 -11.66 12.14 -1.40
CA LEU A 65 -13.10 11.97 -1.62
C LEU A 65 -13.87 11.67 -0.33
N GLN A 66 -13.19 11.70 0.82
CA GLN A 66 -13.76 11.46 2.16
C GLN A 66 -14.62 10.21 2.21
N LEU A 67 -14.09 9.11 1.68
CA LEU A 67 -14.87 7.88 1.61
C LEU A 67 -15.15 7.34 3.00
N PRO A 68 -16.38 6.87 3.26
CA PRO A 68 -16.70 6.24 4.51
C PRO A 68 -15.93 4.92 4.67
N ILE A 69 -15.61 4.60 5.92
CA ILE A 69 -14.84 3.42 6.31
C ILE A 69 -15.35 2.10 5.70
N TRP A 70 -16.67 1.95 5.55
CA TRP A 70 -17.27 0.74 5.01
C TRP A 70 -16.85 0.48 3.56
N ILE A 71 -16.53 1.52 2.77
CA ILE A 71 -16.02 1.37 1.40
C ILE A 71 -14.61 0.78 1.44
N LEU A 72 -13.73 1.27 2.32
CA LEU A 72 -12.37 0.74 2.47
C LEU A 72 -12.39 -0.72 2.94
N ILE A 73 -13.21 -1.03 3.96
CA ILE A 73 -13.34 -2.39 4.49
C ILE A 73 -13.91 -3.33 3.43
N THR A 74 -14.99 -2.93 2.75
CA THR A 74 -15.60 -3.75 1.69
C THR A 74 -14.62 -3.97 0.54
N GLY A 75 -13.91 -2.91 0.11
CA GLY A 75 -12.88 -3.00 -0.93
C GLY A 75 -11.73 -3.93 -0.55
N SER A 76 -11.25 -3.86 0.69
CA SER A 76 -10.22 -4.75 1.24
C SER A 76 -10.68 -6.21 1.27
N ILE A 77 -11.91 -6.48 1.74
CA ILE A 77 -12.49 -7.83 1.77
C ILE A 77 -12.63 -8.38 0.34
N LEU A 78 -13.25 -7.62 -0.57
CA LEU A 78 -13.44 -8.04 -1.96
C LEU A 78 -12.10 -8.29 -2.67
N SER A 79 -11.10 -7.43 -2.43
CA SER A 79 -9.76 -7.61 -3.00
C SER A 79 -9.07 -8.85 -2.44
N THR A 80 -9.18 -9.09 -1.13
CA THR A 80 -8.64 -10.30 -0.48
C THR A 80 -9.30 -11.56 -1.04
N LEU A 81 -10.63 -11.57 -1.16
CA LEU A 81 -11.37 -12.68 -1.76
C LEU A 81 -10.99 -12.90 -3.22
N ALA A 82 -10.87 -11.84 -4.02
CA ALA A 82 -10.45 -11.93 -5.42
C ALA A 82 -9.05 -12.54 -5.55
N VAL A 83 -8.11 -12.18 -4.67
CA VAL A 83 -6.77 -12.76 -4.62
C VAL A 83 -6.83 -14.24 -4.22
N LEU A 84 -7.62 -14.60 -3.21
CA LEU A 84 -7.80 -16.00 -2.79
C LEU A 84 -8.41 -16.86 -3.90
N VAL A 85 -9.43 -16.35 -4.60
CA VAL A 85 -10.04 -17.02 -5.76
C VAL A 85 -9.02 -17.15 -6.90
N SER A 86 -8.21 -16.12 -7.16
CA SER A 86 -7.11 -16.19 -8.12
C SER A 86 -6.10 -17.30 -7.79
N TYR A 87 -5.77 -17.48 -6.50
CA TYR A 87 -4.91 -18.57 -6.04
C TYR A 87 -5.58 -19.94 -6.22
N ALA A 88 -6.88 -20.05 -5.92
CA ALA A 88 -7.61 -21.32 -6.01
C ALA A 88 -7.83 -21.80 -7.45
N PHE A 89 -8.02 -20.89 -8.40
CA PHE A 89 -8.39 -21.20 -9.78
C PHE A 89 -7.30 -20.88 -10.81
N TYR A 90 -6.11 -20.43 -10.40
CA TYR A 90 -5.00 -20.01 -11.28
C TYR A 90 -5.41 -19.01 -12.39
N LEU A 91 -6.44 -18.19 -12.14
CA LEU A 91 -7.06 -17.33 -13.16
C LEU A 91 -6.15 -16.19 -13.65
N PHE A 92 -5.19 -15.76 -12.81
CA PHE A 92 -4.24 -14.69 -13.15
C PHE A 92 -2.78 -15.15 -12.94
N PRO A 93 -2.16 -15.79 -13.95
CA PRO A 93 -0.73 -16.12 -13.93
C PRO A 93 0.17 -14.88 -13.77
N SER A 94 -0.37 -13.68 -14.06
CA SER A 94 0.29 -12.36 -13.88
C SER A 94 0.64 -12.05 -12.42
N ILE A 95 -0.08 -12.66 -11.46
CA ILE A 95 0.07 -12.44 -10.01
C ILE A 95 0.73 -13.66 -9.36
N ASN A 96 0.55 -14.85 -9.96
CA ASN A 96 1.06 -16.12 -9.46
C ASN A 96 2.27 -16.59 -10.30
N ASP A 97 3.47 -16.19 -9.89
CA ASP A 97 4.69 -16.82 -10.42
C ASP A 97 4.73 -18.29 -9.95
N ILE A 98 4.77 -19.22 -10.91
CA ILE A 98 4.66 -20.68 -10.73
C ILE A 98 5.74 -21.26 -9.78
N ASN A 99 6.81 -20.50 -9.51
CA ASN A 99 7.94 -20.92 -8.67
C ASN A 99 8.09 -20.17 -7.34
N ARG A 100 7.24 -19.17 -7.03
CA ARG A 100 7.25 -18.45 -5.74
C ARG A 100 5.84 -17.98 -5.36
N LEU A 101 5.19 -18.70 -4.44
CA LEU A 101 4.01 -18.20 -3.73
C LEU A 101 4.43 -17.00 -2.86
N SER A 102 4.22 -15.78 -3.35
CA SER A 102 4.30 -14.57 -2.54
C SER A 102 2.88 -14.17 -2.13
N TYR A 103 2.60 -14.25 -0.82
CA TYR A 103 1.32 -13.84 -0.25
C TYR A 103 1.20 -12.31 -0.13
N GLY A 104 2.15 -11.56 -0.70
CA GLY A 104 2.24 -10.11 -0.55
C GLY A 104 0.99 -9.36 -0.99
N THR A 105 0.31 -9.77 -2.07
CA THR A 105 -0.94 -9.10 -2.52
C THR A 105 -2.09 -9.31 -1.53
N LEU A 106 -2.14 -10.49 -0.91
CA LEU A 106 -3.11 -10.80 0.16
C LEU A 106 -2.82 -9.98 1.41
N PHE A 107 -1.56 -9.97 1.86
CA PHE A 107 -1.11 -9.19 3.01
C PHE A 107 -1.34 -7.68 2.80
N TYR A 108 -1.20 -7.21 1.57
CA TYR A 108 -1.47 -5.82 1.23
C TYR A 108 -2.95 -5.45 1.34
N ALA A 109 -3.83 -6.26 0.75
CA ALA A 109 -5.27 -6.03 0.85
C ALA A 109 -5.72 -6.05 2.32
N PHE A 110 -5.18 -6.98 3.12
CA PHE A 110 -5.47 -7.09 4.54
C PHE A 110 -4.98 -5.90 5.35
N SER A 111 -3.77 -5.39 5.08
CA SER A 111 -3.20 -4.25 5.80
C SER A 111 -3.99 -2.96 5.56
N ILE A 112 -4.51 -2.73 4.35
CA ILE A 112 -5.44 -1.62 4.07
C ILE A 112 -6.70 -1.73 4.94
N GLY A 113 -7.25 -2.94 5.09
CA GLY A 113 -8.45 -3.17 5.92
C GLY A 113 -8.20 -2.86 7.38
N ILE A 114 -7.07 -3.32 7.94
CA ILE A 114 -6.66 -3.02 9.32
C ILE A 114 -6.48 -1.51 9.51
N LEU A 115 -5.73 -0.86 8.63
CA LEU A 115 -5.46 0.58 8.74
C LEU A 115 -6.73 1.42 8.57
N GLY A 116 -7.63 1.00 7.68
CA GLY A 116 -8.96 1.58 7.55
C GLY A 116 -9.77 1.43 8.85
N TYR A 117 -9.76 0.25 9.46
CA TYR A 117 -10.43 0.04 10.74
C TYR A 117 -9.87 0.94 11.86
N CYS A 118 -8.55 0.99 12.00
CA CYS A 118 -7.89 1.70 13.10
C CYS A 118 -7.92 3.23 12.99
N PHE A 119 -7.75 3.78 11.79
CA PHE A 119 -7.51 5.22 11.61
C PHE A 119 -8.65 5.96 10.91
N TRP A 120 -9.52 5.25 10.19
CA TRP A 120 -10.59 5.90 9.41
C TRP A 120 -11.83 6.20 10.26
N TYR A 121 -12.06 5.44 11.33
CA TYR A 121 -13.20 5.68 12.25
C TYR A 121 -13.03 6.98 13.05
N GLU A 122 -11.81 7.25 13.53
CA GLU A 122 -11.48 8.45 14.32
C GLU A 122 -11.04 9.65 13.47
N GLU A 123 -11.29 9.62 12.15
CA GLU A 123 -10.86 10.67 11.19
C GLU A 123 -9.34 10.94 11.17
N ARG A 124 -8.53 10.00 11.63
CA ARG A 124 -7.06 10.09 11.65
C ARG A 124 -6.43 9.53 10.37
N PHE A 125 -7.05 9.85 9.23
CA PHE A 125 -6.76 9.29 7.91
C PHE A 125 -5.28 9.35 7.52
N GLN A 126 -4.59 10.41 7.94
CA GLN A 126 -3.19 10.66 7.60
C GLN A 126 -2.27 9.50 7.98
N TYR A 127 -2.50 8.78 9.08
CA TYR A 127 -1.60 7.70 9.51
C TYR A 127 -1.80 6.43 8.67
N ALA A 128 -3.05 6.10 8.31
CA ALA A 128 -3.32 5.04 7.34
C ALA A 128 -2.72 5.38 5.96
N VAL A 129 -2.87 6.63 5.51
CA VAL A 129 -2.28 7.12 4.26
C VAL A 129 -0.75 7.03 4.30
N ILE A 130 -0.11 7.46 5.39
CA ILE A 130 1.35 7.34 5.58
C ILE A 130 1.78 5.89 5.46
N GLY A 131 1.17 4.97 6.21
CA GLY A 131 1.53 3.56 6.18
C GLY A 131 1.39 2.94 4.80
N ILE A 132 0.23 3.13 4.16
CA ILE A 132 -0.06 2.57 2.84
C ILE A 132 0.87 3.17 1.79
N LEU A 133 1.11 4.49 1.78
CA LEU A 133 2.00 5.12 0.80
C LEU A 133 3.47 4.78 1.03
N ILE A 134 3.92 4.59 2.27
CA ILE A 134 5.28 4.11 2.55
C ILE A 134 5.49 2.72 1.95
N MET A 135 4.54 1.81 2.13
CA MET A 135 4.63 0.48 1.51
C MET A 135 4.45 0.56 -0.02
N THR A 136 3.63 1.48 -0.53
CA THR A 136 3.37 1.64 -1.97
C THR A 136 4.62 2.17 -2.68
N TRP A 137 5.14 3.31 -2.24
CA TRP A 137 6.24 4.01 -2.89
C TRP A 137 7.61 3.60 -2.36
N GLY A 138 7.75 3.40 -1.05
CA GLY A 138 9.01 3.01 -0.43
C GLY A 138 9.45 1.62 -0.90
N ASP A 139 8.66 0.58 -0.61
CA ASP A 139 8.98 -0.79 -1.05
C ASP A 139 8.96 -0.92 -2.58
N GLY A 140 8.01 -0.24 -3.25
CA GLY A 140 7.96 -0.14 -4.71
C GLY A 140 9.28 0.33 -5.34
N MET A 141 9.80 1.46 -4.87
CA MET A 141 11.04 2.05 -5.37
C MET A 141 12.28 1.32 -4.89
N ALA A 142 12.29 0.82 -3.65
CA ALA A 142 13.40 0.02 -3.11
C ALA A 142 13.67 -1.20 -3.98
N ALA A 143 12.62 -1.91 -4.41
CA ALA A 143 12.75 -3.04 -5.32
C ALA A 143 13.26 -2.63 -6.71
N ILE A 144 12.71 -1.56 -7.30
CA ILE A 144 13.12 -1.09 -8.64
C ILE A 144 14.59 -0.63 -8.63
N VAL A 145 14.98 0.15 -7.62
CA VAL A 145 16.35 0.65 -7.46
C VAL A 145 17.31 -0.49 -7.12
N GLY A 146 16.91 -1.40 -6.22
CA GLY A 146 17.71 -2.57 -5.88
C GLY A 146 17.99 -3.47 -7.08
N LEU A 147 16.99 -3.69 -7.94
CA LEU A 147 17.15 -4.50 -9.16
C LEU A 147 17.97 -3.83 -10.27
N LYS A 148 17.90 -2.50 -10.40
CA LYS A 148 18.59 -1.76 -11.47
C LYS A 148 19.98 -1.26 -11.08
N PHE A 149 20.17 -0.86 -9.83
CA PHE A 149 21.35 -0.16 -9.34
C PHE A 149 22.01 -0.85 -8.15
N GLY A 150 21.44 -1.94 -7.63
CA GLY A 150 22.01 -2.68 -6.50
C GLY A 150 23.37 -3.28 -6.85
N LYS A 151 24.44 -2.70 -6.29
CA LYS A 151 25.81 -3.21 -6.42
C LYS A 151 26.27 -3.85 -5.11
N HIS A 152 25.84 -3.29 -3.98
CA HIS A 152 26.23 -3.76 -2.65
C HIS A 152 25.10 -4.59 -2.05
N THR A 153 25.13 -5.89 -2.36
CA THR A 153 24.12 -6.84 -1.88
C THR A 153 24.49 -7.45 -0.54
N TYR A 154 23.46 -7.78 0.23
CA TYR A 154 23.56 -8.52 1.48
C TYR A 154 22.39 -9.49 1.57
N GLN A 155 22.49 -10.48 2.45
CA GLN A 155 21.50 -11.54 2.55
C GLN A 155 20.93 -11.63 3.97
N ILE A 156 19.60 -11.62 4.08
CA ILE A 156 18.86 -11.80 5.33
C ILE A 156 17.74 -12.81 5.08
N PHE A 157 17.60 -13.80 5.98
CA PHE A 157 16.60 -14.88 5.85
C PHE A 157 16.55 -15.53 4.45
N ASN A 158 17.72 -15.74 3.84
CA ASN A 158 17.87 -16.30 2.50
C ASN A 158 17.30 -15.43 1.35
N VAL A 159 17.01 -14.14 1.62
CA VAL A 159 16.59 -13.14 0.63
C VAL A 159 17.75 -12.19 0.36
N ASN A 160 18.09 -12.01 -0.93
CA ASN A 160 19.09 -11.04 -1.36
C ASN A 160 18.47 -9.65 -1.39
N LYS A 161 19.07 -8.71 -0.66
CA LYS A 161 18.72 -7.28 -0.61
C LYS A 161 19.94 -6.46 -1.04
N SER A 162 19.76 -5.17 -1.27
CA SER A 162 20.86 -4.25 -1.56
C SER A 162 20.80 -3.01 -0.68
N TRP A 163 21.97 -2.47 -0.34
CA TRP A 163 22.06 -1.22 0.42
C TRP A 163 21.40 -0.07 -0.31
N GLU A 164 21.52 -0.03 -1.64
CA GLU A 164 20.87 0.98 -2.48
C GLU A 164 19.34 0.91 -2.39
N GLY A 165 18.77 -0.31 -2.34
CA GLY A 165 17.35 -0.52 -2.13
C GLY A 165 16.89 -0.05 -0.76
N SER A 166 17.62 -0.42 0.30
CA SER A 166 17.28 -0.01 1.68
C SER A 166 17.40 1.49 1.91
N LEU A 167 18.42 2.14 1.32
CA LEU A 167 18.53 3.61 1.37
C LEU A 167 17.39 4.29 0.61
N MET A 168 16.95 3.71 -0.53
CA MET A 168 15.79 4.20 -1.26
C MET A 168 14.50 4.04 -0.44
N MET A 169 14.32 2.90 0.23
CA MET A 169 13.21 2.66 1.16
C MET A 169 13.17 3.76 2.23
N MET A 170 14.29 4.02 2.90
CA MET A 170 14.37 5.03 3.96
C MET A 170 14.09 6.44 3.42
N GLY A 171 14.70 6.81 2.30
CA GLY A 171 14.54 8.15 1.71
C GLY A 171 13.10 8.43 1.27
N ILE A 172 12.48 7.51 0.54
CA ILE A 172 11.08 7.66 0.12
C ILE A 172 10.14 7.63 1.32
N SER A 173 10.37 6.74 2.29
CA SER A 173 9.53 6.69 3.49
C SER A 173 9.56 8.00 4.26
N PHE A 174 10.74 8.62 4.38
CA PHE A 174 10.91 9.93 5.00
C PHE A 174 10.15 11.02 4.24
N ILE A 175 10.25 11.05 2.91
CA ILE A 175 9.56 12.04 2.06
C ILE A 175 8.05 11.88 2.18
N VAL A 176 7.52 10.66 2.04
CA VAL A 176 6.09 10.36 2.14
C VAL A 176 5.55 10.80 3.49
N CYS A 177 6.18 10.39 4.59
CA CYS A 177 5.74 10.76 5.93
C CYS A 177 5.78 12.28 6.13
N SER A 178 6.86 12.94 5.69
CA SER A 178 7.05 14.38 5.85
C SER A 178 6.00 15.18 5.08
N VAL A 179 5.72 14.79 3.84
CA VAL A 179 4.72 15.45 2.99
C VAL A 179 3.34 15.32 3.62
N ILE A 180 2.93 14.11 4.03
CA ILE A 180 1.58 13.91 4.58
C ILE A 180 1.40 14.65 5.91
N LEU A 181 2.38 14.61 6.81
CA LEU A 181 2.32 15.35 8.08
C LEU A 181 2.29 16.87 7.87
N SER A 182 3.08 17.37 6.92
CA SER A 182 3.06 18.80 6.56
C SER A 182 1.71 19.23 5.99
N LEU A 183 1.06 18.38 5.18
CA LEU A 183 -0.26 18.66 4.60
C LEU A 183 -1.37 18.77 5.64
N VAL A 184 -1.25 18.05 6.77
CA VAL A 184 -2.19 18.17 7.90
C VAL A 184 -1.78 19.24 8.92
N GLY A 185 -0.72 20.01 8.63
CA GLY A 185 -0.32 21.16 9.44
C GLY A 185 0.56 20.83 10.64
N GLU A 186 1.20 19.66 10.69
CA GLU A 186 2.15 19.33 11.77
C GLU A 186 3.38 20.25 11.75
N PRO A 187 3.83 20.78 12.90
CA PRO A 187 5.02 21.63 12.98
C PRO A 187 6.26 20.96 12.40
N PHE A 188 7.10 21.74 11.71
CA PHE A 188 8.30 21.22 11.04
C PHE A 188 9.20 20.36 11.94
N SER A 189 9.43 20.78 13.19
CA SER A 189 10.27 20.04 14.14
C SER A 189 9.69 18.66 14.47
N ARG A 190 8.37 18.56 14.67
CA ARG A 190 7.67 17.29 14.91
C ARG A 190 7.67 16.43 13.66
N THR A 191 7.27 16.99 12.53
CA THR A 191 7.28 16.33 11.22
C THR A 191 8.64 15.71 10.91
N PHE A 192 9.74 16.44 11.11
CA PHE A 192 11.08 15.92 10.84
C PHE A 192 11.42 14.69 11.70
N ILE A 193 11.18 14.77 13.02
CA ILE A 193 11.48 13.68 13.95
C ILE A 193 10.60 12.45 13.67
N ILE A 194 9.28 12.65 13.52
CA ILE A 194 8.33 11.58 13.25
C ILE A 194 8.69 10.87 11.95
N SER A 195 8.95 11.62 10.87
CA SER A 195 9.32 11.05 9.57
C SER A 195 10.65 10.31 9.61
N LEU A 196 11.65 10.83 10.35
CA LEU A 196 12.95 10.19 10.47
C LEU A 196 12.86 8.85 11.21
N VAL A 197 12.16 8.82 12.34
CA VAL A 197 11.98 7.57 13.10
C VAL A 197 11.12 6.59 12.31
N THR A 198 10.03 7.06 11.70
CA THR A 198 9.13 6.23 10.90
C THR A 198 9.85 5.60 9.71
N SER A 199 10.73 6.33 9.01
CA SER A 199 11.46 5.82 7.85
C SER A 199 12.52 4.79 8.21
N ILE A 200 13.20 4.97 9.35
CA ILE A 200 14.14 3.98 9.88
C ILE A 200 13.39 2.69 10.23
N VAL A 201 12.28 2.79 10.97
CA VAL A 201 11.47 1.63 11.34
C VAL A 201 10.92 0.93 10.08
N ALA A 202 10.39 1.68 9.12
CA ALA A 202 9.88 1.12 7.87
C ALA A 202 10.95 0.33 7.12
N THR A 203 12.18 0.85 7.09
CA THR A 203 13.33 0.19 6.45
C THR A 203 13.71 -1.08 7.21
N VAL A 204 13.77 -1.04 8.54
CA VAL A 204 14.03 -2.23 9.36
C VAL A 204 12.97 -3.31 9.11
N LEU A 205 11.69 -2.94 9.08
CA LEU A 205 10.59 -3.87 8.81
C LEU A 205 10.71 -4.49 7.40
N GLU A 206 11.08 -3.71 6.38
CA GLU A 206 11.29 -4.19 5.01
C GLU A 206 12.48 -5.17 4.92
N VAL A 207 13.56 -4.86 5.63
CA VAL A 207 14.81 -5.63 5.61
C VAL A 207 14.65 -6.99 6.29
N PHE A 208 13.91 -7.06 7.40
CA PHE A 208 13.67 -8.30 8.14
C PHE A 208 12.43 -9.09 7.67
N SER A 209 11.71 -8.60 6.66
CA SER A 209 10.55 -9.30 6.10
C SER A 209 10.93 -10.25 4.97
N SER A 210 10.28 -11.42 4.97
CA SER A 210 10.38 -12.44 3.92
C SER A 210 8.99 -12.89 3.48
N PHE A 211 8.88 -13.56 2.33
CA PHE A 211 7.63 -14.13 1.81
C PHE A 211 6.44 -13.16 1.62
N GLY A 212 6.71 -11.87 1.45
CA GLY A 212 5.67 -10.85 1.24
C GLY A 212 5.04 -10.30 2.54
N ILE A 213 5.58 -10.66 3.71
CA ILE A 213 5.11 -10.18 5.02
C ILE A 213 5.35 -8.67 5.18
N ASP A 214 6.31 -8.10 4.46
CA ASP A 214 6.57 -6.66 4.33
C ASP A 214 5.30 -5.88 3.95
N ASN A 215 4.48 -6.44 3.07
CA ASN A 215 3.21 -5.82 2.66
C ASN A 215 2.15 -5.73 3.77
N MET A 216 2.41 -6.34 4.93
CA MET A 216 1.62 -6.18 6.14
C MET A 216 2.38 -5.41 7.22
N THR A 217 3.64 -5.79 7.50
CA THR A 217 4.42 -5.22 8.60
C THR A 217 4.80 -3.77 8.35
N VAL A 218 5.28 -3.42 7.15
CA VAL A 218 5.68 -2.05 6.80
C VAL A 218 4.52 -1.06 6.93
N PRO A 219 3.35 -1.25 6.26
CA PRO A 219 2.30 -0.25 6.32
C PRO A 219 1.69 -0.12 7.72
N ILE A 220 1.49 -1.25 8.42
CA ILE A 220 0.98 -1.23 9.79
C ILE A 220 1.98 -0.56 10.73
N GLY A 221 3.23 -1.02 10.73
CA GLY A 221 4.28 -0.49 11.60
C GLY A 221 4.51 1.00 11.40
N SER A 222 4.61 1.47 10.15
CA SER A 222 4.79 2.89 9.85
C SER A 222 3.60 3.75 10.28
N ALA A 223 2.36 3.29 10.09
CA ALA A 223 1.18 4.00 10.54
C ALA A 223 1.12 4.13 12.07
N PHE A 224 1.34 3.02 12.79
CA PHE A 224 1.29 3.03 14.26
C PHE A 224 2.46 3.80 14.89
N VAL A 225 3.66 3.72 14.34
CA VAL A 225 4.82 4.51 14.83
C VAL A 225 4.58 5.99 14.62
N SER A 226 4.17 6.40 13.41
CA SER A 226 3.89 7.82 13.14
C SER A 226 2.75 8.35 14.01
N PHE A 227 1.69 7.57 14.20
CA PHE A 227 0.60 7.88 15.12
C PHE A 227 1.10 8.05 16.56
N TYR A 228 1.83 7.06 17.09
CA TYR A 228 2.29 7.09 18.47
C TYR A 228 3.16 8.32 18.74
N LEU A 229 4.12 8.61 17.86
CA LEU A 229 5.03 9.75 18.01
C LEU A 229 4.31 11.10 17.88
N ALA A 230 3.27 11.19 17.05
CA ALA A 230 2.49 12.42 16.92
C ALA A 230 1.63 12.74 18.16
N ASN A 231 1.33 11.74 19.00
CA ASN A 231 0.53 11.89 20.22
C ASN A 231 1.38 11.95 21.51
N LEU A 232 2.72 12.03 21.39
CA LEU A 232 3.63 12.36 22.49
C LEU A 232 3.67 13.88 22.76
#